data_AF-A0A7W1QU32-F1
#
_entry.id   AF-A0A7W1QU32-F1
#
_cell.length_a   1.000
_cell.length_b   1.000
_cell.length_c   1.000
_cell.angle_alpha   90.00
_cell.angle_beta   90.00
_cell.angle_gamma   90.00
#
_symmetry.space_group_name_H-M   'P 1'
#
loop_
_entity.id
_entity.type
_entity.pdbx_description
1 polymer ?
#
loop_
_entity_poly.entity_id
_entity_poly.type
_entity_poly.pdbx_seq_one_letter_code
_entity_poly.pdbx_strand_id
1 'polypeptide(L)'
;MIWIIFALLAALSWGLYGPVLHRGQVALGSPLRALLCVGVAYFLIGVLVPLVGLWYQGELGGFTTKGTLSATLGGALGAAGAICIIFAFKSGGLPTYVMPLVFAGAPLVNVLFSIWLHPPKTAPNPLLYLGFVLASLGAGLVLYFKPQS
;
A
#
# COMPACT_ATOMS: atom_id res chain seq x y z
N MET A 1 -3.02 14.80 17.47
CA MET A 1 -2.30 14.67 16.18
C MET A 1 -1.50 13.37 16.02
N ILE A 2 -1.68 12.36 16.88
CA ILE A 2 -0.88 11.12 16.86
C ILE A 2 -1.02 10.30 15.56
N TRP A 3 -2.17 10.38 14.88
CA TRP A 3 -2.41 9.70 13.60
C TRP A 3 -1.42 10.14 12.50
N ILE A 4 -0.91 11.38 12.55
CA ILE A 4 0.07 11.88 11.57
C ILE A 4 1.38 11.11 11.69
N ILE A 5 1.81 10.80 12.93
CA ILE A 5 3.03 10.03 13.18
C ILE A 5 2.88 8.64 12.55
N PHE A 6 1.73 7.98 12.76
CA PHE A 6 1.47 6.68 12.15
C PHE A 6 1.42 6.74 10.62
N ALA A 7 0.85 7.81 10.05
CA ALA A 7 0.86 8.01 8.60
C ALA A 7 2.28 8.20 8.05
N LEU A 8 3.14 8.96 8.72
CA LEU A 8 4.55 9.14 8.34
C LEU A 8 5.35 7.84 8.48
N LEU A 9 5.13 7.07 9.55
CA LEU A 9 5.75 5.75 9.72
C LEU A 9 5.28 4.75 8.65
N ALA A 10 4.01 4.82 8.26
CA ALA A 10 3.50 4.03 7.14
C ALA A 10 4.20 4.43 5.83
N ALA A 11 4.29 5.74 5.52
CA ALA A 11 5.00 6.23 4.35
C ALA A 11 6.48 5.78 4.33
N LEU A 12 7.17 5.85 5.47
CA LEU A 12 8.53 5.37 5.63
C LEU A 12 8.64 3.86 5.36
N SER A 13 7.78 3.06 6.00
CA SER A 13 7.80 1.59 5.86
C SER A 13 7.55 1.15 4.42
N TRP A 14 6.55 1.74 3.78
CA TRP A 14 6.19 1.48 2.38
C TRP A 14 7.22 2.01 1.38
N GLY A 15 7.87 3.14 1.69
CA GLY A 15 8.99 3.67 0.88
C GLY A 15 10.21 2.75 0.90
N LEU A 16 10.56 2.20 2.06
CA LEU A 16 11.68 1.26 2.22
C LEU A 16 11.35 -0.16 1.70
N TYR A 17 10.08 -0.53 1.70
CA TYR A 17 9.61 -1.86 1.29
C TYR A 17 10.11 -2.28 -0.08
N GLY A 18 9.98 -1.43 -1.10
CA GLY A 18 10.34 -1.80 -2.48
C GLY A 18 11.81 -2.21 -2.66
N PRO A 19 12.78 -1.35 -2.28
CA PRO A 19 14.20 -1.69 -2.34
C PRO A 19 14.57 -2.94 -1.53
N VAL A 20 14.05 -3.08 -0.31
CA VAL A 20 14.33 -4.24 0.56
C VAL A 20 13.74 -5.52 -0.04
N LEU A 21 12.51 -5.47 -0.54
CA LEU A 21 11.85 -6.60 -1.19
C LEU A 21 12.59 -7.02 -2.46
N HIS A 22 12.95 -6.06 -3.31
CA HIS A 22 13.68 -6.37 -4.54
C HIS A 22 15.02 -7.04 -4.24
N ARG A 23 15.78 -6.53 -3.26
CA ARG A 23 17.02 -7.17 -2.79
C ARG A 23 16.77 -8.61 -2.32
N GLY A 24 15.74 -8.83 -1.51
CA GLY A 24 15.37 -10.18 -1.05
C GLY A 24 14.98 -11.10 -2.20
N GLN A 25 14.20 -10.61 -3.16
CA GLN A 25 13.79 -11.37 -4.33
C GLN A 25 14.98 -11.78 -5.21
N VAL A 26 15.92 -10.87 -5.44
CA VAL A 26 17.16 -11.16 -6.18
C VAL A 26 17.99 -12.21 -5.44
N ALA A 27 18.20 -12.05 -4.13
CA ALA A 27 18.97 -12.99 -3.32
C ALA A 27 18.34 -14.40 -3.26
N LEU A 28 17.01 -14.49 -3.26
CA LEU A 28 16.29 -15.77 -3.23
C LEU A 28 16.14 -16.43 -4.61
N GLY A 29 16.40 -15.69 -5.69
CA GLY A 29 16.25 -16.13 -7.08
C GLY A 29 14.83 -16.55 -7.49
N SER A 30 13.82 -16.28 -6.65
CA SER A 30 12.44 -16.67 -6.91
C SER A 30 11.44 -15.68 -6.31
N PRO A 31 10.51 -15.14 -7.12
CA PRO A 31 9.46 -14.23 -6.64
C PRO A 31 8.49 -14.94 -5.69
N LEU A 32 8.27 -16.24 -5.85
CA LEU A 32 7.37 -17.00 -4.97
C LEU A 32 7.98 -17.22 -3.58
N ARG A 33 9.31 -17.40 -3.50
CA ARG A 33 10.02 -17.46 -2.21
C ARG A 33 9.96 -16.12 -1.48
N ALA A 34 10.15 -15.02 -2.22
CA ALA A 34 9.99 -13.67 -1.66
C ALA A 34 8.55 -13.42 -1.19
N LEU A 35 7.55 -13.80 -2.00
CA LEU A 35 6.13 -13.71 -1.64
C LEU A 35 5.80 -14.53 -0.39
N LEU A 36 6.36 -15.73 -0.25
CA LEU A 36 6.19 -16.55 0.95
C LEU A 36 6.71 -15.84 2.20
N CYS A 37 7.90 -15.22 2.13
CA CYS A 37 8.44 -14.42 3.24
C CYS A 37 7.54 -13.22 3.59
N VAL A 38 6.99 -12.53 2.58
CA VAL A 38 6.02 -11.43 2.80
C VAL A 38 4.75 -11.96 3.46
N GLY A 39 4.22 -13.10 3.00
CA GLY A 39 3.04 -13.73 3.57
C GLY A 39 3.23 -14.12 5.04
N VAL A 40 4.38 -14.70 5.39
CA VAL A 40 4.73 -15.02 6.79
C VAL A 40 4.78 -13.74 7.64
N ALA A 41 5.41 -12.68 7.15
CA ALA A 41 5.46 -11.41 7.87
C ALA A 41 4.05 -10.81 8.08
N TYR A 42 3.18 -10.87 7.07
CA TYR A 42 1.80 -10.38 7.16
C TYR A 42 0.98 -11.20 8.16
N PHE A 43 1.16 -12.52 8.22
CA PHE A 43 0.51 -13.34 9.23
C PHE A 43 1.01 -12.97 10.63
N LEU A 44 2.32 -12.94 10.85
CA LEU A 44 2.89 -12.67 12.17
C LEU A 44 2.45 -11.29 12.69
N ILE A 45 2.53 -10.26 11.87
CA ILE A 45 2.17 -8.90 12.29
C ILE A 45 0.65 -8.73 12.31
N GLY A 46 -0.04 -9.10 11.22
CA GLY A 46 -1.47 -8.87 11.04
C GLY A 46 -2.37 -9.74 11.89
N VAL A 47 -1.86 -10.85 12.44
CA VAL A 47 -2.64 -11.74 13.33
C VAL A 47 -2.18 -11.62 14.77
N LEU A 48 -0.86 -11.72 15.05
CA LEU A 48 -0.39 -11.79 16.44
C LEU A 48 -0.50 -10.45 17.17
N VAL A 49 -0.18 -9.33 16.52
CA VAL A 49 -0.26 -8.00 17.13
C VAL A 49 -1.69 -7.66 17.57
N PRO A 50 -2.73 -7.74 16.70
CA PRO A 50 -4.09 -7.47 17.14
C PRO A 50 -4.61 -8.51 18.13
N LEU A 51 -4.24 -9.79 18.02
CA LEU A 51 -4.63 -10.81 19.01
C LEU A 51 -4.15 -10.45 20.42
N VAL A 52 -2.87 -10.08 20.57
CA VAL A 52 -2.33 -9.68 21.88
C VAL A 52 -3.00 -8.39 22.37
N GLY A 53 -3.25 -7.43 21.47
CA GLY A 53 -3.93 -6.18 21.82
C GLY A 53 -5.36 -6.41 22.33
N LEU A 54 -6.16 -7.19 21.61
CA LEU A 54 -7.54 -7.52 21.99
C LEU A 54 -7.59 -8.38 23.25
N TRP A 55 -6.65 -9.31 23.40
CA TRP A 55 -6.55 -10.13 24.61
C TRP A 55 -6.27 -9.28 25.85
N TYR A 56 -5.32 -8.33 25.77
CA TYR A 56 -5.03 -7.41 26.87
C TYR A 56 -6.22 -6.50 27.22
N GLN A 57 -7.04 -6.15 26.23
CA GLN A 57 -8.23 -5.32 26.40
C GLN A 57 -9.46 -6.13 26.87
N GLY A 58 -9.40 -7.47 26.85
CA GLY A 58 -10.56 -8.33 27.11
C GLY A 58 -11.61 -8.30 26.00
N GLU A 59 -11.28 -7.78 24.82
CA GLU A 59 -12.19 -7.53 23.70
C GLU A 59 -11.99 -8.53 22.55
N LEU A 60 -11.76 -9.81 22.83
CA LEU A 60 -11.62 -10.83 21.78
C LEU A 60 -12.94 -11.11 21.01
N GLY A 61 -14.04 -10.43 21.36
CA GLY A 61 -15.34 -10.49 20.69
C GLY A 61 -15.64 -9.26 19.82
N GLY A 62 -16.91 -9.03 19.49
CA GLY A 62 -17.34 -7.80 18.79
C GLY A 62 -17.25 -7.84 17.26
N PHE A 63 -16.91 -8.98 16.67
CA PHE A 63 -16.89 -9.16 15.21
C PHE A 63 -18.31 -9.10 14.63
N THR A 64 -18.53 -8.18 13.70
CA THR A 64 -19.77 -8.12 12.89
C THR A 64 -19.51 -8.67 11.49
N THR A 65 -20.51 -9.29 10.85
CA THR A 65 -20.35 -9.84 9.50
C THR A 65 -19.91 -8.77 8.49
N LYS A 66 -20.52 -7.58 8.54
CA LYS A 66 -20.18 -6.47 7.64
C LYS A 66 -18.76 -5.96 7.86
N GLY A 67 -18.37 -5.71 9.12
CA GLY A 67 -17.03 -5.23 9.45
C GLY A 67 -15.94 -6.27 9.15
N THR A 68 -16.21 -7.54 9.44
CA THR A 68 -15.28 -8.64 9.15
C THR A 68 -15.07 -8.79 7.66
N LEU A 69 -16.14 -8.76 6.86
CA LEU A 69 -16.03 -8.87 5.41
C LEU A 69 -15.28 -7.68 4.80
N SER A 70 -15.61 -6.44 5.19
CA SER A 70 -14.93 -5.26 4.65
C SER A 70 -13.45 -5.20 5.04
N ALA A 71 -13.11 -5.53 6.29
CA ALA A 71 -11.73 -5.61 6.74
C ALA A 71 -10.95 -6.73 6.01
N THR A 72 -11.57 -7.89 5.82
CA THR A 72 -10.97 -9.02 5.08
C THR A 72 -10.72 -8.65 3.62
N LEU A 73 -11.69 -8.01 2.96
CA LEU A 73 -11.53 -7.52 1.59
C LEU A 73 -10.44 -6.45 1.49
N GLY A 74 -10.36 -5.54 2.46
CA GLY A 74 -9.26 -4.57 2.56
C GLY A 74 -7.89 -5.24 2.66
N GLY A 75 -7.76 -6.26 3.51
CA GLY A 75 -6.55 -7.06 3.63
C GLY A 75 -6.19 -7.81 2.33
N ALA A 76 -7.19 -8.39 1.66
CA ALA A 76 -7.01 -9.07 0.39
C ALA A 76 -6.51 -8.14 -0.72
N LEU A 77 -7.04 -6.91 -0.80
CA LEU A 77 -6.56 -5.89 -1.74
C LEU A 77 -5.10 -5.51 -1.46
N GLY A 78 -4.70 -5.38 -0.19
CA GLY A 78 -3.31 -5.13 0.19
C GLY A 78 -2.36 -6.27 -0.20
N ALA A 79 -2.78 -7.53 0.02
CA ALA A 79 -2.02 -8.70 -0.38
C ALA A 79 -1.90 -8.82 -1.91
N ALA A 80 -2.99 -8.56 -2.65
CA ALA A 80 -2.97 -8.52 -4.10
C ALA A 80 -2.01 -7.44 -4.63
N GLY A 81 -1.99 -6.25 -4.03
CA GLY A 81 -1.01 -5.20 -4.36
C GLY A 81 0.44 -5.66 -4.16
N ALA A 82 0.74 -6.34 -3.05
CA ALA A 82 2.08 -6.87 -2.79
C ALA A 82 2.51 -7.93 -3.84
N ILE A 83 1.59 -8.82 -4.23
CA ILE A 83 1.81 -9.79 -5.32
C ILE A 83 2.14 -9.05 -6.62
N CYS A 84 1.37 -8.03 -7.00
CA CYS A 84 1.61 -7.25 -8.21
C CYS A 84 2.99 -6.58 -8.21
N ILE A 85 3.45 -6.05 -7.08
CA ILE A 85 4.79 -5.44 -6.96
C ILE A 85 5.89 -6.50 -7.17
N ILE A 86 5.76 -7.67 -6.55
CA ILE A 86 6.72 -8.78 -6.70
C ILE A 86 6.80 -9.23 -8.16
N PHE A 87 5.66 -9.39 -8.83
CA PHE A 87 5.63 -9.75 -10.25
C PHE A 87 6.15 -8.63 -11.15
N ALA A 88 5.93 -7.35 -10.81
CA ALA A 88 6.54 -6.23 -11.52
C ALA A 88 8.07 -6.25 -11.42
N PHE A 89 8.63 -6.58 -10.25
CA PHE A 89 10.08 -6.79 -10.11
C PHE A 89 10.57 -8.02 -10.87
N LYS A 90 9.77 -9.10 -10.88
CA LYS A 90 10.09 -10.31 -11.66
C LYS A 90 10.16 -10.00 -13.16
N SER A 91 9.30 -9.13 -13.67
CA SER A 91 9.26 -8.72 -15.07
C SER A 91 10.29 -7.63 -15.42
N GLY A 92 11.29 -7.38 -14.58
CA GLY A 92 12.37 -6.42 -14.83
C GLY A 92 12.12 -5.00 -14.33
N GLY A 93 11.02 -4.75 -13.63
CA GLY A 93 10.78 -3.47 -12.96
C GLY A 93 11.80 -3.23 -11.84
N LEU A 94 12.32 -2.01 -11.74
CA LEU A 94 13.19 -1.62 -10.64
C LEU A 94 12.39 -0.88 -9.56
N PRO A 95 12.77 -0.97 -8.27
CA PRO A 95 12.13 -0.22 -7.18
C PRO A 95 12.02 1.26 -7.47
N THR A 96 13.01 1.82 -8.17
CA THR A 96 13.07 3.24 -8.53
C THR A 96 11.99 3.64 -9.53
N TYR A 97 11.34 2.71 -10.24
CA TYR A 97 10.21 2.98 -11.15
C TYR A 97 8.88 2.48 -10.59
N VAL A 98 8.85 1.23 -10.13
CA VAL A 98 7.62 0.57 -9.69
C VAL A 98 7.05 1.25 -8.45
N MET A 99 7.88 1.57 -7.45
CA MET A 99 7.36 2.12 -6.19
C MET A 99 6.78 3.52 -6.35
N PRO A 100 7.45 4.49 -7.01
CA PRO A 100 6.85 5.80 -7.23
C PRO A 100 5.57 5.73 -8.08
N LEU A 101 5.50 4.84 -9.08
CA LEU A 101 4.29 4.65 -9.88
C LEU A 101 3.11 4.19 -9.01
N VAL A 102 3.34 3.19 -8.15
CA VAL A 102 2.32 2.68 -7.23
C VAL A 102 1.88 3.74 -6.23
N PHE A 103 2.84 4.41 -5.56
CA PHE A 103 2.51 5.37 -4.50
C PHE A 103 1.99 6.71 -5.02
N ALA A 104 2.31 7.11 -6.24
CA ALA A 104 1.69 8.26 -6.88
C ALA A 104 0.30 7.95 -7.42
N GLY A 105 0.08 6.74 -7.94
CA GLY A 105 -1.21 6.32 -8.46
C GLY A 105 -2.23 6.00 -7.38
N ALA A 106 -1.81 5.40 -6.26
CA ALA A 106 -2.71 4.96 -5.19
C ALA A 106 -3.61 6.07 -4.62
N PRO A 107 -3.12 7.31 -4.35
CA PRO A 107 -3.98 8.42 -3.95
C PRO A 107 -5.05 8.76 -4.98
N LEU A 108 -4.73 8.73 -6.28
CA LEU A 108 -5.70 9.01 -7.35
C LEU A 108 -6.81 7.96 -7.36
N VAL A 109 -6.43 6.68 -7.33
CA VAL A 109 -7.39 5.56 -7.25
C VAL A 109 -8.25 5.67 -6.00
N ASN A 110 -7.67 6.00 -4.85
CA ASN A 110 -8.40 6.16 -3.60
C ASN A 110 -9.45 7.27 -3.67
N VAL A 111 -9.10 8.44 -4.23
CA VAL A 111 -10.06 9.54 -4.38
C VAL A 111 -11.17 9.17 -5.35
N LEU A 112 -10.84 8.60 -6.51
CA LEU A 112 -11.84 8.17 -7.49
C LEU A 112 -12.80 7.11 -6.92
N PHE A 113 -12.26 6.12 -6.22
CA PHE A 113 -13.07 5.10 -5.56
C PHE A 113 -13.93 5.69 -4.43
N SER A 114 -13.40 6.66 -3.68
CA SER A 114 -14.16 7.36 -2.63
C SER A 114 -15.31 8.18 -3.20
N ILE A 115 -15.10 8.86 -4.34
CA ILE A 115 -16.15 9.57 -5.08
C ILE A 115 -17.22 8.59 -5.59
N TRP A 116 -16.80 7.42 -6.08
CA TRP A 116 -17.73 6.40 -6.55
C TRP A 116 -18.57 5.81 -5.42
N LEU A 117 -17.94 5.52 -4.27
CA LEU A 117 -18.62 4.97 -3.09
C LEU A 117 -19.51 6.01 -2.40
N HIS A 118 -19.11 7.27 -2.40
CA HIS A 118 -19.84 8.39 -1.82
C HIS A 118 -19.98 9.53 -2.84
N PRO A 119 -20.94 9.41 -3.80
CA PRO A 119 -21.13 10.41 -4.84
C PRO A 119 -21.36 11.81 -4.25
N PRO A 120 -20.61 12.83 -4.69
CA PRO A 120 -20.71 14.16 -4.12
C PRO A 120 -22.06 14.80 -4.52
N LYS A 121 -22.70 15.44 -3.54
CA LYS A 121 -24.00 16.12 -3.75
C LYS A 121 -23.89 17.36 -4.64
N THR A 122 -22.69 17.90 -4.79
CA THR A 122 -22.34 19.04 -5.63
C THR A 122 -21.16 18.65 -6.51
N ALA A 123 -20.97 19.35 -7.64
CA ALA A 123 -19.82 19.11 -8.50
C ALA A 123 -18.49 19.22 -7.71
N PRO A 124 -17.53 18.30 -7.90
CA PRO A 124 -16.20 18.41 -7.30
C PRO A 124 -15.55 19.74 -7.66
N ASN A 125 -14.86 20.35 -6.69
CA ASN A 125 -14.10 21.57 -6.94
C ASN A 125 -13.09 21.34 -8.09
N PRO A 126 -13.06 22.18 -9.14
CA PRO A 126 -12.14 22.02 -10.27
C PRO A 126 -10.66 21.89 -9.87
N LEU A 127 -10.26 22.47 -8.73
CA LEU A 127 -8.91 22.33 -8.17
C LEU A 127 -8.52 20.89 -7.83
N LEU A 128 -9.49 19.99 -7.64
CA LEU A 128 -9.23 18.57 -7.46
C LEU A 128 -8.54 17.96 -8.69
N TYR A 129 -9.04 18.27 -9.88
CA TYR A 129 -8.47 17.77 -11.13
C TYR A 129 -7.09 18.38 -11.40
N LEU A 130 -6.90 19.65 -11.05
CA LEU A 130 -5.57 20.26 -11.05
C LEU A 130 -4.63 19.51 -10.09
N GLY A 131 -5.10 19.15 -8.90
CA GLY A 131 -4.36 18.33 -7.95
C GLY A 131 -3.94 16.97 -8.52
N PHE A 132 -4.81 16.31 -9.29
CA PHE A 132 -4.46 15.06 -9.99
C PHE A 132 -3.35 15.25 -11.01
N VAL A 133 -3.42 16.32 -11.80
CA VAL A 133 -2.37 16.67 -12.77
C VAL A 133 -1.06 16.95 -12.05
N LEU A 134 -1.08 17.78 -11.01
CA LEU A 134 0.13 18.14 -10.25
C LEU A 134 0.76 16.93 -9.55
N ALA A 135 -0.05 16.04 -8.96
CA ALA A 135 0.44 14.81 -8.35
C ALA A 135 1.10 13.88 -9.38
N SER A 136 0.47 13.74 -10.56
CA SER A 136 1.00 12.94 -11.66
C SER A 136 2.30 13.53 -12.22
N LEU A 137 2.36 14.85 -12.39
CA LEU A 137 3.56 15.56 -12.82
C LEU A 137 4.69 15.45 -11.80
N GLY A 138 4.39 15.64 -10.50
CA GLY A 138 5.38 15.49 -9.43
C GLY A 138 5.98 14.08 -9.40
N ALA A 139 5.15 13.05 -9.55
CA ALA A 139 5.62 11.68 -9.69
C ALA A 139 6.48 11.48 -10.95
N GLY A 140 6.07 12.06 -12.08
CA GLY A 140 6.83 12.06 -13.32
C GLY A 140 8.21 12.72 -13.17
N LEU A 141 8.29 13.86 -12.50
CA LEU A 141 9.55 14.55 -12.21
C LEU A 141 10.48 13.71 -11.34
N VAL A 142 9.96 13.09 -10.28
CA VAL A 142 10.73 12.17 -9.43
C VAL A 142 11.25 10.99 -10.25
N LEU A 143 10.42 10.42 -11.12
CA LEU A 143 10.81 9.28 -11.96
C LEU A 143 11.83 9.66 -13.03
N TYR A 144 11.74 10.86 -13.59
CA TYR A 144 12.59 11.35 -14.68
C TYR A 144 13.96 11.81 -14.18
N PHE A 145 14.00 12.58 -13.09
CA PHE A 145 15.23 13.18 -12.56
C PHE A 145 15.92 12.35 -11.46
N LYS A 146 15.45 11.13 -11.19
CA LYS A 146 16.15 10.25 -10.26
C LYS A 146 17.57 9.93 -10.76
N PRO A 147 18.56 9.84 -9.87
CA PRO A 147 19.91 9.42 -10.24
C PRO A 147 19.90 8.01 -10.86
N GLN A 148 20.68 7.81 -11.91
CA GLN A 148 21.00 6.49 -12.42
C GLN A 148 22.13 5.90 -11.57
N SER A 149 21.90 4.72 -11.00
CA SER A 149 22.85 3.96 -10.20
C SER A 149 23.01 2.57 -10.78
#